data_AF-A0A150GAB5-F1
#
_entry.id   AF-A0A150GAB5-F1
#
_cell.length_a   1.000
_cell.length_b   1.000
_cell.length_c   1.000
_cell.angle_alpha   90.00
_cell.angle_beta   90.00
_cell.angle_gamma   90.00
#
_symmetry.space_group_name_H-M   'P 1'
#
loop_
_entity.id
_entity.type
_entity.pdbx_description
1 polymer ?
#
loop_
_entity_poly.entity_id
_entity_poly.type
_entity_poly.pdbx_seq_one_letter_code
_entity_poly.pdbx_strand_id
1 'polypeptide(L)' 'MIPTPVLDRCVFVKMLKDVGPVAVDADGQQLVDMRAGDLFIIQYARVQRLVAAEDAVLV' A
#
# COMPACT_ATOMS: atom_id res chain seq x y z
N MET A 1 21.93 -2.09 18.60
CA MET A 1 20.58 -1.60 18.29
C MET A 1 20.30 -1.87 16.84
N ILE A 2 19.22 -2.57 16.50
CA ILE A 2 18.81 -2.76 15.10
C ILE A 2 17.95 -1.55 14.73
N PRO A 3 18.28 -0.79 13.67
CA PRO A 3 17.46 0.34 13.24
C PRO A 3 16.05 -0.13 12.86
N THR A 4 15.02 0.52 13.39
CA THR A 4 13.63 0.18 13.12
C THR A 4 13.26 0.63 11.70
N PRO A 5 12.62 -0.22 10.88
CA PRO A 5 12.16 0.18 9.56
C PRO A 5 11.10 1.29 9.65
N VAL A 6 11.24 2.31 8.80
CA VAL A 6 10.30 3.45 8.75
C VAL A 6 9.09 3.06 7.91
N LEU A 7 7.98 2.73 8.58
CA LEU A 7 6.75 2.26 7.93
C LEU A 7 5.85 3.39 7.41
N ASP A 8 5.99 4.60 7.97
CA ASP A 8 5.18 5.77 7.60
C ASP A 8 5.66 6.48 6.32
N ARG A 9 6.70 5.94 5.68
CA ARG A 9 7.23 6.51 4.44
C ARG A 9 6.27 6.23 3.28
N CYS A 10 5.93 7.27 2.52
CA CYS A 10 5.20 7.11 1.27
C CYS A 10 6.09 6.41 0.23
N VAL A 11 5.53 5.41 -0.43
CA VAL A 11 6.18 4.60 -1.47
C VAL A 11 5.31 4.57 -2.73
N PHE A 12 5.94 4.36 -3.88
CA PHE A 12 5.22 4.05 -5.11
C PHE A 12 4.88 2.57 -5.11
N VAL A 13 3.60 2.25 -5.26
CA VAL A 13 3.09 0.88 -5.36
C VAL A 13 2.33 0.72 -6.66
N LYS A 14 2.68 -0.32 -7.42
CA LYS A 14 1.91 -0.76 -8.58
C LYS A 14 1.10 -1.99 -8.21
N MET A 15 -0.19 -1.95 -8.47
CA MET A 15 -1.08 -3.08 -8.21
C MET A 15 -0.93 -4.13 -9.31
N LEU A 16 -0.80 -5.39 -8.90
CA LEU A 16 -0.74 -6.55 -9.80
C LEU A 16 -2.10 -7.21 -9.97
N LYS A 17 -2.98 -7.09 -8.96
CA LYS A 17 -4.32 -7.67 -8.95
C LYS A 17 -5.35 -6.64 -8.47
N ASP A 18 -6.62 -6.91 -8.74
CA ASP A 18 -7.73 -6.16 -8.20
C ASP A 18 -7.92 -6.51 -6.71
N VAL A 19 -7.76 -5.52 -5.84
CA VAL A 19 -7.90 -5.68 -4.38
C VAL A 19 -9.19 -5.03 -3.88
N GLY A 20 -9.71 -4.05 -4.61
CA GLY A 20 -10.94 -3.33 -4.24
C GLY A 20 -10.67 -2.16 -3.28
N PRO A 21 -11.64 -1.77 -2.45
CA PRO A 21 -11.52 -0.60 -1.58
C PRO A 21 -10.54 -0.84 -0.42
N VAL A 22 -9.46 -0.07 -0.39
CA VAL A 22 -8.44 -0.09 0.67
C VAL A 22 -8.47 1.23 1.43
N ALA A 23 -8.46 1.14 2.77
CA ALA A 23 -8.35 2.31 3.64
C ALA A 23 -6.93 2.89 3.59
N VAL A 24 -6.81 4.14 3.16
CA VAL A 24 -5.51 4.82 2.96
C VAL A 24 -5.18 5.82 4.06
N ASP A 25 -6.13 6.14 4.93
CA ASP A 25 -5.98 7.04 6.07
C ASP A 25 -5.89 6.27 7.40
N ALA A 26 -5.61 7.00 8.49
CA ALA A 26 -5.56 6.44 9.84
C ALA A 26 -6.94 6.15 10.41
N ASP A 27 -7.92 6.98 10.05
CA ASP A 27 -9.29 6.93 10.60
C ASP A 27 -10.21 6.00 9.80
N GLY A 28 -9.73 5.41 8.70
CA GLY A 28 -10.49 4.48 7.85
C GLY A 28 -11.60 5.15 7.05
N GLN A 29 -11.61 6.48 6.93
CA GLN A 29 -12.65 7.24 6.24
C GLN A 29 -12.37 7.33 4.74
N GLN A 30 -11.11 7.36 4.35
CA GLN A 30 -10.69 7.44 2.96
C GLN A 30 -10.43 6.04 2.42
N LEU A 31 -11.39 5.56 1.62
CA LEU A 31 -11.27 4.32 0.86
C LEU A 31 -10.88 4.67 -0.58
N VAL A 32 -9.85 3.99 -1.09
CA VAL A 32 -9.43 4.08 -2.49
C VAL A 32 -9.62 2.72 -3.12
N ASP A 33 -10.32 2.67 -4.24
CA ASP A 33 -10.49 1.45 -5.02
C ASP A 33 -9.19 1.15 -5.76
N MET A 34 -8.48 0.10 -5.33
CA MET A 34 -7.20 -0.32 -5.90
C MET A 34 -7.40 -1.43 -6.91
N ARG A 35 -7.11 -1.12 -8.18
CA ARG A 35 -7.27 -2.04 -9.32
C ARG A 35 -5.94 -2.41 -9.94
N ALA A 36 -5.90 -3.56 -10.61
CA ALA A 36 -4.72 -4.05 -11.29
C ALA A 36 -4.21 -3.04 -12.33
N GLY A 37 -2.90 -2.77 -12.31
CA GLY A 37 -2.24 -1.84 -13.23
C GLY A 37 -2.14 -0.40 -12.73
N ASP A 38 -2.93 -0.01 -11.73
CA ASP A 38 -2.88 1.33 -11.14
C ASP A 38 -1.59 1.54 -10.32
N LEU A 39 -1.15 2.81 -10.26
CA LEU A 39 0.00 3.26 -9.49
C LEU A 39 -0.46 4.21 -8.39
N PHE A 40 -0.05 3.92 -7.16
CA PHE A 40 -0.41 4.71 -5.98
C PHE A 40 0.82 5.22 -5.24
N ILE A 41 0.68 6.38 -4.62
CA ILE A 41 1.64 6.92 -3.65
C ILE A 41 0.97 6.82 -2.28
N ILE A 42 1.45 5.92 -1.43
CA ILE A 42 0.82 5.60 -0.15
C ILE A 42 1.86 5.17 0.89
N GLN A 43 1.54 5.37 2.17
CA GLN A 43 2.41 4.91 3.27
C GLN A 43 2.59 3.40 3.24
N TYR A 44 3.84 2.94 3.36
CA TYR A 44 4.16 1.51 3.32
C TYR A 44 3.40 0.70 4.38
N ALA A 45 3.16 1.28 5.56
CA ALA A 45 2.35 0.68 6.63
C ALA A 45 0.97 0.17 6.16
N ARG A 46 0.36 0.86 5.17
CA ARG A 46 -0.97 0.54 4.63
C ARG A 46 -0.94 -0.56 3.57
N VAL A 47 0.13 -0.63 2.78
CA VAL A 47 0.24 -1.56 1.65
C VAL A 47 1.16 -2.75 1.89
N GLN A 48 1.88 -2.80 3.02
CA GLN A 48 2.82 -3.89 3.34
C GLN A 48 2.18 -5.28 3.24
N ARG A 49 0.90 -5.42 3.59
CA ARG A 49 0.18 -6.70 3.49
C ARG A 49 -0.09 -7.11 2.03
N LEU A 50 -0.39 -6.14 1.17
CA LEU A 50 -0.63 -6.35 -0.25
C LEU A 50 0.69 -6.72 -0.97
N VAL A 51 1.78 -6.08 -0.58
CA VAL A 51 3.13 -6.41 -1.07
C VAL A 51 3.55 -7.81 -0.59
N ALA A 52 3.31 -8.15 0.67
CA ALA A 52 3.61 -9.48 1.22
C ALA A 52 2.76 -10.59 0.60
N ALA A 53 1.56 -10.28 0.13
CA ALA A 53 0.66 -11.20 -0.57
C ALA A 53 0.92 -11.29 -2.09
N GLU A 54 1.92 -10.56 -2.61
CA GLU A 54 2.23 -10.47 -4.04
C GLU A 54 1.06 -9.91 -4.89
N ASP A 55 0.17 -9.14 -4.27
CA ASP A 55 -0.92 -8.43 -4.95
C ASP A 55 -0.50 -7.04 -5.45
N ALA A 56 0.62 -6.53 -4.93
CA ALA A 56 1.23 -5.25 -5.31
C ALA A 56 2.76 -5.35 -5.29
N VAL A 57 3.43 -4.48 -6.04
CA VAL A 57 4.89 -4.37 -6.10
C VAL A 57 5.34 -2.93 -5.85
N LEU A 58 6.46 -2.77 -5.14
CA LEU A 58 7.10 -1.47 -4.95
C LEU A 58 7.88 -1.08 -6.20
N VAL A 59 7.78 0.19 -6.61
CA VAL A 59 8.48 0.76 -7.77
C VAL A 59 9.52 1.78 -7.31
#